data_AF-A0A2S4N7W1-F1
#
_entry.id   AF-A0A2S4N7W1-F1
#
_cell.length_a   1.000
_cell.length_b   1.000
_cell.length_c   1.000
_cell.angle_alpha   90.00
_cell.angle_beta   90.00
_cell.angle_gamma   90.00
#
_symmetry.space_group_name_H-M   'P 1'
#
loop_
_entity.id
_entity.type
_entity.pdbx_description
1 polymer ?
#
loop_
_entity_poly.entity_id
_entity_poly.type
_entity_poly.pdbx_seq_one_letter_code
_entity_poly.pdbx_strand_id
1 'polypeptide(L)'
;MVTQACQKNQVSVNDQVVKASREVFAGDKISFRKDQITYTIRVLDIPDNRVGAKLVDIYRKDETPEEAFAHLELLKLSKQHYRKFGEGRPTKKDRRDLDNMEYITTENDEAE
;
A
#
# COMPACT_ATOMS: atom_id res chain seq x y z
N MET A 1 1.87 -14.51 -4.44
CA MET A 1 1.72 -15.83 -3.77
C MET A 1 2.64 -15.87 -2.56
N VAL A 2 2.25 -16.48 -1.43
CA VAL A 2 3.00 -16.38 -0.15
C VAL A 2 4.43 -16.92 -0.25
N THR A 3 4.62 -18.05 -0.94
CA THR A 3 5.93 -18.67 -1.18
C THR A 3 6.93 -17.71 -1.85
N GLN A 4 6.47 -16.91 -2.81
CA GLN A 4 7.31 -15.90 -3.48
C GLN A 4 7.69 -14.75 -2.55
N ALA A 5 6.82 -14.37 -1.61
CA ALA A 5 7.13 -13.32 -0.63
C ALA A 5 8.24 -13.79 0.33
N CYS A 6 8.19 -15.05 0.78
CA CYS A 6 9.25 -15.64 1.59
C CYS A 6 10.58 -15.72 0.82
N GLN A 7 10.55 -16.09 -0.47
CA GLN A 7 11.75 -16.12 -1.32
C GLN A 7 12.36 -14.73 -1.54
N LYS A 8 11.54 -13.69 -1.57
CA LYS A 8 11.97 -12.29 -1.70
C LYS A 8 12.38 -11.65 -0.38
N ASN A 9 12.50 -12.42 0.71
CA ASN A 9 12.82 -11.93 2.05
C ASN A 9 11.84 -10.85 2.56
N GLN A 10 10.57 -10.93 2.14
CA GLN A 10 9.52 -9.97 2.53
C GLN A 10 8.74 -10.42 3.76
N VAL A 11 9.09 -11.57 4.33
CA VAL A 11 8.44 -12.18 5.50
C VAL A 11 9.52 -12.52 6.51
N SER A 12 9.31 -12.14 7.76
CA SER A 12 10.15 -12.48 8.90
C SER A 12 9.30 -13.02 10.05
N VAL A 13 9.90 -13.91 10.83
CA VAL A 13 9.34 -14.50 12.04
C VAL A 13 10.29 -14.20 13.19
N ASN A 14 9.81 -13.58 14.25
CA ASN A 14 10.59 -13.12 15.40
C ASN A 14 11.86 -12.35 14.96
N ASP A 15 11.67 -11.40 14.04
CA ASP A 15 12.73 -10.54 13.46
C ASP A 15 13.79 -11.26 12.61
N GLN A 16 13.60 -12.55 12.32
CA GLN A 16 14.48 -13.31 11.45
C GLN A 16 13.83 -13.56 10.09
N VAL A 17 14.57 -13.34 9.01
CA VAL A 17 14.11 -13.68 7.65
C VAL A 17 14.13 -15.19 7.48
N VAL A 18 12.98 -15.76 7.10
CA VAL A 18 12.80 -17.22 7.08
C VAL A 18 12.44 -17.74 5.69
N LYS A 19 12.81 -19.00 5.43
CA LYS A 19 12.37 -19.74 4.25
C LYS A 19 10.92 -20.19 4.40
N ALA A 20 10.27 -20.49 3.28
CA ALA A 20 8.87 -20.93 3.24
C ALA A 20 8.60 -22.26 3.98
N SER A 21 9.63 -23.08 4.20
CA SER A 21 9.53 -24.36 4.91
C SER A 21 9.68 -24.23 6.43
N ARG A 22 9.78 -23.00 6.97
CA ARG A 22 9.93 -22.78 8.41
C ARG A 22 8.60 -23.06 9.11
N GLU A 23 8.64 -23.92 10.12
CA GLU A 23 7.52 -24.13 11.04
C GLU A 23 7.31 -22.90 11.91
N VAL A 24 6.03 -22.58 12.13
CA VAL A 24 5.54 -21.47 12.93
C VAL A 24 4.83 -22.06 14.13
N PHE A 25 4.91 -21.41 15.29
CA PHE A 25 4.26 -21.84 16.51
C PHE A 25 3.34 -20.77 17.08
N ALA A 26 2.43 -21.19 17.97
CA ALA A 26 1.64 -20.28 18.77
C ALA A 26 2.56 -19.34 19.59
N GLY A 27 2.26 -18.04 19.55
CA GLY A 27 3.04 -17.00 20.19
C GLY A 27 4.05 -16.28 19.29
N ASP A 28 4.36 -16.84 18.12
CA ASP A 28 5.30 -16.23 17.17
C ASP A 28 4.79 -14.88 16.64
N LYS A 29 5.73 -13.95 16.45
CA LYS A 29 5.47 -12.66 15.79
C LYS A 29 5.91 -12.76 14.34
N ILE A 30 4.98 -12.53 13.41
CA ILE A 30 5.25 -12.51 11.98
C ILE A 30 5.14 -11.08 11.49
N SER A 31 6.18 -10.59 10.81
CA SER A 31 6.15 -9.33 10.09
C SER A 31 6.28 -9.54 8.60
N PHE A 32 5.43 -8.90 7.81
CA PHE A 32 5.47 -9.00 6.36
C PHE A 32 5.02 -7.71 5.70
N ARG A 33 5.55 -7.44 4.50
CA ARG A 33 5.17 -6.25 3.72
C ARG A 33 4.07 -6.58 2.71
N LYS A 34 2.96 -5.83 2.74
CA LYS A 34 1.86 -5.92 1.78
C LYS A 34 1.36 -4.53 1.43
N ASP A 35 1.21 -4.24 0.13
CA ASP A 35 0.64 -2.97 -0.37
C ASP A 35 1.32 -1.72 0.23
N GLN A 36 2.64 -1.77 0.36
CA GLN A 36 3.50 -0.74 0.99
C GLN A 36 3.38 -0.59 2.51
N ILE A 37 2.48 -1.32 3.16
CA ILE A 37 2.36 -1.38 4.63
C ILE A 37 3.17 -2.57 5.16
N THR A 38 3.85 -2.36 6.27
CA THR A 38 4.44 -3.45 7.07
C THR A 38 3.40 -3.89 8.09
N TYR A 39 2.92 -5.13 7.92
CA TYR A 39 2.02 -5.76 8.87
C TYR A 39 2.80 -6.57 9.88
N THR A 40 2.38 -6.48 11.13
CA THR A 40 2.92 -7.26 12.25
C THR A 40 1.76 -7.98 12.89
N ILE A 41 1.77 -9.31 12.82
CA ILE A 41 0.73 -10.15 13.40
C ILE A 41 1.35 -11.09 14.43
N ARG A 42 0.58 -11.41 15.46
CA ARG A 42 0.92 -12.44 16.44
C ARG A 42 0.08 -13.68 16.19
N VAL A 43 0.74 -14.83 16.11
CA VAL A 43 0.07 -16.13 15.98
C VAL A 43 -0.46 -16.53 17.35
N LEU A 44 -1.75 -16.86 17.43
CA LEU A 44 -2.36 -17.39 18.64
C LEU A 44 -2.43 -18.91 18.58
N ASP A 45 -2.85 -19.45 17.44
CA ASP A 45 -2.94 -20.89 17.19
C ASP A 45 -2.95 -21.17 15.67
N ILE A 46 -2.79 -22.43 15.27
CA ILE A 46 -2.70 -22.85 13.87
C ILE A 46 -3.91 -23.74 13.55
N PRO A 47 -4.81 -23.31 12.65
CA PRO A 47 -5.93 -24.14 12.25
C PRO A 47 -5.48 -25.27 11.31
N ASP A 48 -6.09 -26.45 11.44
CA ASP A 48 -5.81 -27.61 10.58
C ASP A 48 -6.10 -27.33 9.10
N ASN A 49 -7.05 -26.44 8.84
CA ASN A 49 -7.50 -26.07 7.49
C ASN A 49 -7.69 -24.56 7.37
N ARG A 50 -7.73 -24.07 6.13
CA ARG A 50 -8.01 -22.67 5.86
C ARG A 50 -9.42 -22.29 6.33
N VAL A 51 -9.49 -21.36 7.29
CA VAL A 51 -10.75 -20.88 7.85
C VAL A 51 -11.28 -19.63 7.13
N GLY A 52 -12.59 -19.39 7.26
CA GLY A 52 -13.26 -18.22 6.70
C GLY A 52 -12.89 -16.92 7.45
N ALA A 53 -13.01 -15.77 6.77
CA ALA A 53 -12.50 -14.48 7.24
C ALA A 53 -12.89 -14.10 8.68
N LYS A 54 -14.14 -14.35 9.09
CA LYS A 54 -14.63 -14.02 10.44
C LYS A 54 -13.96 -14.82 11.55
N LEU A 55 -13.50 -16.04 11.26
CA LEU A 55 -12.88 -16.94 12.23
C LEU A 55 -11.35 -16.75 12.30
N VAL A 56 -10.75 -16.05 11.32
CA VAL A 56 -9.29 -15.87 11.26
C VAL A 56 -8.77 -15.13 12.49
N ASP A 57 -9.54 -14.17 13.01
CA ASP A 57 -9.13 -13.34 14.15
C ASP A 57 -9.08 -14.11 15.48
N ILE A 58 -9.58 -15.35 15.51
CA ILE A 58 -9.40 -16.27 16.64
C ILE A 58 -7.95 -16.80 16.68
N TYR A 59 -7.33 -16.98 15.51
CA TYR A 59 -6.00 -17.61 15.35
C TYR A 59 -4.86 -16.60 15.26
N ARG A 60 -5.17 -15.33 15.04
CA ARG A 60 -4.16 -14.27 14.95
C ARG A 60 -4.63 -13.02 15.65
N LYS A 61 -3.68 -12.27 16.19
CA LYS A 61 -3.90 -10.90 16.65
C LYS A 61 -3.12 -9.94 15.76
N ASP A 62 -3.79 -8.91 15.26
CA ASP A 62 -3.10 -7.85 14.53
C ASP A 62 -2.45 -6.88 15.53
N GLU A 63 -1.13 -6.68 15.39
CA GLU A 63 -0.32 -5.74 16.17
C GLU A 63 0.33 -4.70 15.23
N THR A 64 -0.24 -4.48 14.04
CA THR A 64 0.22 -3.42 13.13
C THR A 64 0.25 -2.05 13.82
N PRO A 65 1.35 -1.31 13.75
CA PRO A 65 1.40 0.05 14.26
C PRO A 65 0.51 0.98 13.42
N GLU A 66 -0.25 1.85 14.08
CA GLU A 66 -1.17 2.80 13.44
C GLU A 66 -0.45 3.76 12.50
N GLU A 67 0.82 4.08 12.80
CA GLU A 67 1.70 4.91 11.97
C GLU A 67 1.83 4.37 10.53
N ALA A 68 1.82 3.03 10.36
CA ALA A 68 1.94 2.42 9.04
C ALA A 68 0.73 2.72 8.15
N PHE A 69 -0.46 2.88 8.74
CA PHE A 69 -1.67 3.28 8.02
C PHE A 69 -1.66 4.77 7.70
N ALA A 70 -1.25 5.61 8.66
CA ALA A 70 -1.18 7.06 8.49
C ALA A 70 -0.29 7.46 7.28
N HIS A 71 0.83 6.76 7.07
CA HIS A 71 1.70 7.03 5.93
C HIS A 71 1.01 6.73 4.59
N LEU A 72 0.21 5.67 4.51
CA LEU A 72 -0.54 5.33 3.28
C LEU A 72 -1.66 6.36 3.05
N GLU A 73 -2.36 6.77 4.10
CA GLU A 73 -3.40 7.80 4.00
C GLU A 73 -2.84 9.13 3.50
N LEU A 74 -1.69 9.56 4.02
CA LEU A 74 -1.01 10.77 3.57
C LEU A 74 -0.60 10.68 2.08
N LEU A 75 -0.10 9.52 1.64
CA LEU A 75 0.20 9.25 0.24
C LEU A 75 -1.06 9.23 -0.66
N LYS A 76 -2.20 8.75 -0.14
CA LYS A 76 -3.47 8.81 -0.86
C LYS A 76 -3.96 10.26 -0.97
N LEU A 77 -3.86 11.03 0.11
CA LEU A 77 -4.30 12.43 0.16
C LEU A 77 -3.51 13.30 -0.83
N SER A 78 -2.20 13.12 -0.90
CA SER A 78 -1.36 13.85 -1.87
C SER A 78 -1.70 13.48 -3.32
N LYS A 79 -2.02 12.21 -3.60
CA LYS A 79 -2.43 11.76 -4.93
C LYS A 79 -3.84 12.20 -5.31
N GLN A 80 -4.75 12.37 -4.34
CA GLN A 80 -6.10 12.90 -4.59
C GLN A 80 -6.08 14.35 -5.10
N HIS A 81 -4.99 15.09 -4.84
CA HIS A 81 -4.81 16.45 -5.35
C HIS A 81 -4.70 16.49 -6.90
N TYR A 82 -4.32 15.38 -7.54
CA TYR A 82 -4.22 15.22 -8.98
C TYR A 82 -5.42 14.42 -9.52
N ARG A 83 -6.63 15.01 -9.48
CA ARG A 83 -7.88 14.59 -10.17
C ARG A 83 -8.33 13.12 -9.99
N LYS A 84 -9.60 12.92 -9.63
CA LYS A 84 -10.25 11.60 -9.79
C LYS A 84 -10.43 11.30 -11.28
N PHE A 85 -9.66 10.35 -11.82
CA PHE A 85 -9.82 9.87 -13.20
C PHE A 85 -11.19 9.18 -13.35
N GLY A 86 -12.12 9.83 -14.07
CA GLY A 86 -13.44 9.25 -14.34
C GLY A 86 -14.60 10.22 -14.63
N GLU A 87 -14.48 11.52 -14.35
CA GLU A 87 -15.57 12.48 -14.63
C GLU A 87 -15.56 13.02 -16.08
N GLY A 88 -15.13 12.20 -17.05
CA GLY A 88 -15.24 12.49 -18.48
C GLY A 88 -14.49 13.74 -18.94
N ARG A 89 -15.24 14.72 -19.48
CA ARG A 89 -14.76 15.96 -20.12
C ARG A 89 -13.65 16.65 -19.32
N PRO A 90 -12.56 17.13 -19.98
CA PRO A 90 -11.54 17.96 -19.32
C PRO A 90 -12.21 19.09 -18.55
N THR A 91 -11.84 19.24 -17.28
CA THR A 91 -12.38 20.33 -16.46
C THR A 91 -12.00 21.66 -17.10
N LYS A 92 -12.87 22.65 -16.93
CA LYS A 92 -12.75 23.98 -17.52
C LYS A 92 -11.43 24.69 -17.16
N LYS A 93 -10.85 24.35 -16.00
CA LYS A 93 -9.55 24.86 -15.54
C LYS A 93 -8.42 24.38 -16.45
N ASP A 94 -8.26 23.07 -16.62
CA ASP A 94 -7.26 22.52 -17.54
C ASP A 94 -7.46 23.01 -18.98
N ARG A 95 -8.71 23.23 -19.43
CA ARG A 95 -8.95 23.79 -20.77
C ARG A 95 -8.53 25.25 -20.92
N ARG A 96 -8.77 26.09 -19.90
CA ARG A 96 -8.32 27.50 -19.90
C ARG A 96 -6.82 27.64 -19.63
N ASP A 97 -6.24 26.74 -18.83
CA ASP A 97 -4.81 26.68 -18.60
C ASP A 97 -4.10 26.27 -19.91
N LEU A 98 -4.69 25.33 -20.67
CA LEU A 98 -4.26 25.00 -22.04
C LEU A 98 -4.40 26.18 -23.00
N ASP A 99 -5.57 26.82 -23.04
CA ASP A 99 -5.78 27.99 -23.91
C ASP A 99 -4.78 29.12 -23.56
N ASN A 100 -4.60 29.47 -22.27
CA ASN A 100 -3.70 30.54 -21.84
C ASN A 100 -2.21 30.24 -22.06
N MET A 101 -1.79 28.97 -21.96
CA MET A 101 -0.40 28.58 -22.27
C MET A 101 -0.08 28.74 -23.75
N GLU A 102 -1.06 28.51 -24.64
CA GLU A 102 -0.91 28.67 -26.09
C GLU A 102 -0.71 30.16 -26.48
N TYR A 103 -1.36 31.09 -25.78
CA TYR A 103 -1.22 32.53 -26.02
C TYR A 103 0.10 33.15 -25.52
N ILE A 104 0.70 32.64 -24.44
CA ILE A 104 1.94 33.23 -23.86
C ILE A 104 3.18 32.91 -24.72
N THR A 105 3.18 31.79 -25.45
CA THR A 105 4.31 31.41 -26.31
C THR A 105 4.38 32.24 -27.60
N THR A 106 3.29 32.86 -28.04
CA THR A 106 3.27 33.65 -29.28
C THR A 106 3.74 35.09 -29.09
N GLU A 107 3.68 35.63 -27.86
CA GLU A 107 4.00 37.05 -27.60
C GLU A 107 5.46 37.30 -27.20
N ASN A 108 6.22 36.27 -26.82
CA ASN A 108 7.62 36.43 -26.35
C ASN A 108 8.70 36.25 -27.42
N ASP A 109 8.36 35.83 -28.64
CA ASP A 109 9.32 35.72 -29.76
C ASP A 109 9.36 36.98 -30.66
N GLU A 110 8.59 38.04 -30.33
CA GLU A 110 8.54 39.29 -31.12
C GLU A 110 9.17 40.52 -30.45
N ALA A 111 9.93 40.36 -29.35
CA ALA A 111 10.59 41.49 -28.68
C ALA A 111 12.05 41.21 -28.28
N GLU A 112 12.92 41.09 -29.29
CA GLU A 112 14.29 41.65 -29.27
C GLU A 112 14.59 42.35 -30.60
#